data_AF-A0A926BKW5-F1
#
_entry.id   AF-A0A926BKW5-F1
#
_cell.length_a   1.000
_cell.length_b   1.000
_cell.length_c   1.000
_cell.angle_alpha   90.00
_cell.angle_beta   90.00
_cell.angle_gamma   90.00
#
_symmetry.space_group_name_H-M   'P 1'
#
loop_
_entity.id
_entity.type
_entity.pdbx_description
1 polymer ?
#
loop_
_entity_poly.entity_id
_entity_poly.type
_entity_poly.pdbx_seq_one_letter_code
_entity_poly.pdbx_strand_id
1 'polypeptide(L)'
;LNAAPKDADLATLRPAELPQADADRVMFEIAATWPDIIRSTRSDSDKARNAKYHHGPWHYYDVFIEQDASGKITERADIKNADENALVAYDAQRKVLASPTASAEEKAVAIAWLEHLVGDTHMPLHNVARITPEEPKNDQGGNAFKLGPKPDTGYQPNLHAFWDDIPDVAFPRNPGETPYARVGRIAEMAKAAMPKNLFDRAGMLQEGRFATWNREGAEIALSRVYPGVKRGELPNSDYTYEATQTSLVALAKAGYRLAATLEAALADTK
;
A
#
# COMPACT_ATOMS: atom_id res chain seq x y z
N LEU A 1 9.47 -5.55 -16.62
CA LEU A 1 10.26 -5.89 -15.42
C LEU A 1 11.68 -6.38 -15.74
N ASN A 2 11.87 -7.45 -16.54
CA ASN A 2 13.24 -7.90 -16.94
C ASN A 2 14.07 -6.84 -17.69
N ALA A 3 13.42 -5.90 -18.38
CA ALA A 3 14.06 -4.78 -19.05
C ALA A 3 14.37 -3.59 -18.12
N ALA A 4 14.14 -3.70 -16.80
CA ALA A 4 14.40 -2.59 -15.89
C ALA A 4 15.88 -2.14 -15.94
N PRO A 5 16.16 -0.85 -15.71
CA PRO A 5 17.53 -0.37 -15.57
C PRO A 5 18.32 -1.21 -14.56
N LYS A 6 19.58 -1.54 -14.88
CA LYS A 6 20.41 -2.35 -13.97
C LYS A 6 20.58 -1.69 -12.59
N ASP A 7 20.68 -0.37 -12.55
CA ASP A 7 20.81 0.41 -11.31
C ASP A 7 19.51 0.49 -10.50
N ALA A 8 18.37 0.05 -11.05
CA ALA A 8 17.13 -0.11 -10.31
C ALA A 8 17.10 -1.43 -9.51
N ASP A 9 17.93 -2.44 -9.84
CA ASP A 9 17.92 -3.77 -9.20
C ASP A 9 16.58 -4.53 -9.26
N LEU A 10 15.56 -4.04 -9.97
CA LEU A 10 14.27 -4.74 -10.14
C LEU A 10 14.44 -6.14 -10.72
N ALA A 11 15.36 -6.32 -11.68
CA ALA A 11 15.66 -7.63 -12.28
C ALA A 11 16.18 -8.66 -11.27
N THR A 12 16.76 -8.21 -10.15
CA THR A 12 17.31 -9.08 -9.09
C THR A 12 16.24 -9.70 -8.21
N LEU A 13 15.00 -9.19 -8.26
CA LEU A 13 13.86 -9.72 -7.52
C LEU A 13 13.34 -11.05 -8.08
N ARG A 14 13.79 -11.44 -9.28
CA ARG A 14 13.37 -12.68 -9.93
C ARG A 14 14.02 -13.89 -9.24
N PRO A 15 13.24 -14.83 -8.68
CA PRO A 15 13.80 -16.04 -8.07
C PRO A 15 14.49 -16.90 -9.12
N ALA A 16 15.71 -17.33 -8.85
CA ALA A 16 16.53 -18.12 -9.80
C ALA A 16 16.20 -19.62 -9.74
N GLU A 17 15.60 -20.07 -8.64
CA GLU A 17 15.31 -21.46 -8.32
C GLU A 17 13.97 -21.97 -8.86
N LEU A 18 13.09 -21.05 -9.31
CA LEU A 18 11.75 -21.40 -9.79
C LEU A 18 11.73 -21.64 -11.30
N PRO A 19 10.82 -22.50 -11.81
CA PRO A 19 10.53 -22.57 -13.23
C PRO A 19 10.19 -21.19 -13.80
N GLN A 20 10.56 -20.94 -15.06
CA GLN A 20 10.47 -19.61 -15.67
C GLN A 20 9.11 -18.91 -15.45
N ALA A 21 8.00 -19.61 -15.68
CA ALA A 21 6.66 -19.02 -15.51
C ALA A 21 6.35 -18.63 -14.06
N ASP A 22 6.76 -19.45 -13.09
CA ASP A 22 6.59 -19.14 -11.67
C ASP A 22 7.54 -18.03 -11.24
N ALA A 23 8.78 -18.02 -11.73
CA ALA A 23 9.75 -16.96 -11.47
C ALA A 23 9.26 -15.60 -11.98
N ASP A 24 8.65 -15.56 -13.18
CA ASP A 24 8.12 -14.34 -13.78
C ASP A 24 6.88 -13.83 -13.01
N ARG A 25 5.97 -14.74 -12.59
CA ARG A 25 4.83 -14.38 -11.72
C ARG A 25 5.31 -13.81 -10.40
N VAL A 26 6.24 -14.50 -9.73
CA VAL A 26 6.75 -14.08 -8.43
C VAL A 26 7.55 -12.78 -8.53
N MET A 27 8.31 -12.57 -9.61
CA MET A 27 8.98 -11.30 -9.85
C MET A 27 7.99 -10.13 -9.94
N PHE A 28 6.88 -10.33 -10.65
CA PHE A 28 5.80 -9.35 -10.73
C PHE A 28 5.19 -9.08 -9.34
N GLU A 29 4.93 -10.11 -8.54
CA GLU A 29 4.41 -9.95 -7.18
C GLU A 29 5.39 -9.20 -6.24
N ILE A 30 6.70 -9.50 -6.31
CA ILE A 30 7.71 -8.86 -5.44
C ILE A 30 8.03 -7.44 -5.89
N ALA A 31 7.90 -7.12 -7.19
CA ALA A 31 8.15 -5.76 -7.70
C ALA A 31 7.27 -4.71 -6.99
N ALA A 32 6.10 -5.11 -6.50
CA ALA A 32 5.24 -4.29 -5.66
C ALA A 32 5.90 -3.83 -4.34
N THR A 33 6.99 -4.45 -3.89
CA THR A 33 7.74 -4.03 -2.67
C THR A 33 8.95 -3.16 -2.98
N TRP A 34 9.33 -3.06 -4.26
CA TRP A 34 10.54 -2.38 -4.69
C TRP A 34 10.61 -0.91 -4.25
N PRO A 35 9.53 -0.10 -4.34
CA PRO A 35 9.56 1.30 -3.88
C PRO A 35 9.96 1.49 -2.41
N ASP A 36 9.67 0.52 -1.55
CA ASP A 36 10.15 0.52 -0.17
C ASP A 36 11.58 -0.01 -0.02
N ILE A 37 11.96 -1.03 -0.79
CA ILE A 37 13.34 -1.57 -0.76
C ILE A 37 14.36 -0.49 -1.13
N ILE A 38 14.05 0.36 -2.10
CA ILE A 38 14.94 1.44 -2.57
C ILE A 38 15.09 2.61 -1.57
N ARG A 39 14.41 2.57 -0.43
CA ARG A 39 14.63 3.50 0.70
C ARG A 39 15.99 3.28 1.38
N SER A 40 16.58 2.10 1.19
CA SER A 40 17.90 1.79 1.77
C SER A 40 18.98 2.76 1.31
N THR A 41 19.89 3.10 2.23
CA THR A 41 21.09 3.92 1.99
C THR A 41 22.35 3.25 2.53
N ARG A 42 22.31 1.92 2.74
CA ARG A 42 23.33 1.14 3.47
C ARG A 42 24.64 0.96 2.71
N SER A 43 24.62 1.01 1.38
CA SER A 43 25.77 0.92 0.49
C SER A 43 25.79 2.09 -0.50
N ASP A 44 26.90 2.27 -1.23
CA ASP A 44 26.96 3.33 -2.24
C ASP A 44 26.04 3.06 -3.45
N SER A 45 25.83 1.79 -3.80
CA SER A 45 24.82 1.40 -4.79
C SER A 45 23.40 1.71 -4.31
N ASP A 46 23.11 1.46 -3.02
CA ASP A 46 21.83 1.77 -2.42
C ASP A 46 21.58 3.28 -2.42
N LYS A 47 22.56 4.11 -2.04
CA LYS A 47 22.44 5.58 -2.09
C LYS A 47 22.19 6.09 -3.49
N ALA A 48 22.87 5.56 -4.50
CA ALA A 48 22.68 5.96 -5.89
C ALA A 48 21.27 5.57 -6.39
N ARG A 49 20.80 4.36 -6.06
CA ARG A 49 19.44 3.90 -6.38
C ARG A 49 18.38 4.73 -5.65
N ASN A 50 18.57 4.98 -4.36
CA ASN A 50 17.70 5.82 -3.55
C ASN A 50 17.59 7.22 -4.13
N ALA A 51 18.71 7.90 -4.39
CA ALA A 51 18.72 9.26 -4.93
C ALA A 51 18.02 9.38 -6.30
N LYS A 52 17.98 8.30 -7.08
CA LYS A 52 17.39 8.29 -8.42
C LYS A 52 15.93 7.88 -8.45
N TYR A 53 15.53 6.93 -7.61
CA TYR A 53 14.24 6.25 -7.74
C TYR A 53 13.34 6.38 -6.51
N HIS A 54 13.87 6.75 -5.33
CA HIS A 54 13.05 6.84 -4.13
C HIS A 54 12.28 8.16 -4.08
N HIS A 55 10.96 8.06 -3.91
CA HIS A 55 10.07 9.21 -3.76
C HIS A 55 9.18 9.03 -2.52
N GLY A 56 9.68 9.43 -1.35
CA GLY A 56 8.97 9.27 -0.07
C GLY A 56 7.52 9.77 -0.06
N PRO A 57 7.21 10.97 -0.58
CA PRO A 57 5.83 11.47 -0.61
C PRO A 57 4.87 10.68 -1.51
N TRP A 58 5.36 9.88 -2.46
CA TRP A 58 4.49 9.14 -3.38
C TRP A 58 3.69 8.05 -2.68
N HIS A 59 4.09 7.61 -1.49
CA HIS A 59 3.44 6.52 -0.77
C HIS A 59 2.10 6.90 -0.13
N TYR A 60 1.73 8.18 -0.08
CA TYR A 60 0.52 8.61 0.61
C TYR A 60 -0.12 9.85 -0.03
N TYR A 61 -1.38 10.07 0.33
CA TYR A 61 -2.08 11.33 0.08
C TYR A 61 -3.09 11.57 1.21
N ASP A 62 -2.87 12.61 1.99
CA ASP A 62 -3.61 12.80 3.22
C ASP A 62 -4.92 13.56 3.00
N VAL A 63 -6.03 12.97 3.43
CA VAL A 63 -7.18 13.74 3.87
C VAL A 63 -6.88 14.24 5.28
N PHE A 64 -6.70 15.55 5.43
CA PHE A 64 -6.42 16.15 6.73
C PHE A 64 -7.69 16.23 7.57
N ILE A 65 -7.64 15.66 8.77
CA ILE A 65 -8.78 15.58 9.67
C ILE A 65 -8.39 16.17 11.02
N GLU A 66 -9.17 17.10 11.54
CA GLU A 66 -9.03 17.61 12.90
C GLU A 66 -10.07 16.96 13.80
N GLN A 67 -9.61 16.41 14.92
CA GLN A 67 -10.44 15.88 15.99
C GLN A 67 -10.24 16.74 17.24
N ASP A 68 -11.28 17.45 17.66
CA ASP A 68 -11.20 18.31 18.84
C ASP A 68 -11.30 17.50 20.15
N ALA A 69 -11.11 18.19 21.30
CA ALA A 69 -11.17 17.56 22.63
C ALA A 69 -12.55 16.96 22.99
N SER A 70 -13.62 17.35 22.27
CA SER A 70 -14.96 16.74 22.42
C SER A 70 -15.13 15.48 21.58
N GLY A 71 -14.13 15.16 20.74
CA GLY A 71 -14.16 14.06 19.79
C GLY A 71 -14.84 14.41 18.45
N LYS A 72 -15.23 15.67 18.24
CA LYS A 72 -15.82 16.11 16.98
C LYS A 72 -14.75 16.09 15.89
N ILE A 73 -15.11 15.50 14.76
CA ILE A 73 -14.25 15.35 13.58
C ILE A 73 -14.65 16.37 12.52
N THR A 74 -13.66 17.07 11.95
CA THR A 74 -13.83 18.00 10.82
C THR A 74 -12.70 17.86 9.82
N GLU A 75 -13.01 17.84 8.52
CA GLU A 75 -11.99 17.87 7.47
C GLU A 75 -11.36 19.27 7.34
N ARG A 76 -10.03 19.31 7.22
CA ARG A 76 -9.21 20.51 7.06
C ARG A 76 -8.72 20.66 5.63
N ALA A 77 -9.65 20.94 4.72
CA ALA A 77 -9.37 21.13 3.30
C ALA A 77 -8.48 22.35 2.98
N ASP A 78 -8.23 23.22 3.97
CA ASP A 78 -7.28 24.33 3.87
C ASP A 78 -5.81 23.88 3.96
N ILE A 79 -5.54 22.69 4.50
CA ILE A 79 -4.20 22.10 4.55
C ILE A 79 -3.94 21.35 3.24
N LYS A 80 -2.79 21.65 2.63
CA LYS A 80 -2.39 21.07 1.35
C LYS A 80 -1.37 19.96 1.55
N ASN A 81 -1.54 18.88 0.78
CA ASN A 81 -0.49 17.89 0.56
C ASN A 81 0.71 18.51 -0.17
N ALA A 82 1.85 17.82 -0.12
CA ALA A 82 2.99 18.14 -0.97
C ALA A 82 2.65 17.99 -2.46
N ASP A 83 3.36 18.73 -3.32
CA ASP A 83 3.15 18.69 -4.77
C ASP A 83 3.42 17.29 -5.35
N GLU A 84 4.46 16.63 -4.84
CA GLU A 84 4.68 15.20 -5.04
C GLU A 84 3.86 14.40 -4.02
N ASN A 85 3.02 13.48 -4.50
CA ASN A 85 2.14 12.64 -3.68
C ASN A 85 1.62 11.44 -4.49
N ALA A 86 0.92 10.52 -3.83
CA ALA A 86 0.37 9.31 -4.45
C ALA A 86 -0.53 9.57 -5.67
N LEU A 87 -1.39 10.60 -5.62
CA LEU A 87 -2.32 10.89 -6.74
C LEU A 87 -1.56 11.31 -8.00
N VAL A 88 -0.58 12.20 -7.84
CA VAL A 88 0.26 12.70 -8.93
C VAL A 88 1.14 11.58 -9.47
N ALA A 89 1.76 10.81 -8.58
CA ALA A 89 2.61 9.67 -8.94
C ALA A 89 1.83 8.62 -9.74
N TYR A 90 0.65 8.22 -9.26
CA TYR A 90 -0.17 7.22 -9.92
C TYR A 90 -0.56 7.64 -11.35
N ASP A 91 -1.04 8.87 -11.55
CA ASP A 91 -1.40 9.35 -12.89
C ASP A 91 -0.18 9.45 -13.81
N ALA A 92 0.96 9.92 -13.28
CA ALA A 92 2.21 10.00 -14.04
C ALA A 92 2.70 8.60 -14.50
N GLN A 93 2.77 7.63 -13.59
CA GLN A 93 3.26 6.28 -13.92
C GLN A 93 2.31 5.54 -14.86
N ARG A 94 0.98 5.73 -14.72
CA ARG A 94 0.00 5.20 -15.67
C ARG A 94 0.22 5.74 -17.08
N LYS A 95 0.51 7.05 -17.21
CA LYS A 95 0.83 7.69 -18.51
C LYS A 95 2.14 7.18 -19.09
N VAL A 96 3.17 6.95 -18.27
CA VAL A 96 4.44 6.34 -18.72
C VAL A 96 4.17 4.94 -19.28
N LEU A 97 3.40 4.12 -18.56
CA LEU A 97 3.08 2.76 -18.99
C LEU A 97 2.32 2.74 -20.33
N ALA A 98 1.34 3.64 -20.49
CA ALA A 98 0.53 3.78 -21.70
C ALA A 98 1.25 4.46 -22.88
N SER A 99 2.38 5.12 -22.65
CA SER A 99 3.07 5.87 -23.70
C SER A 99 3.69 4.93 -24.75
N PRO A 100 3.46 5.15 -26.06
CA PRO A 100 4.09 4.35 -27.12
C PRO A 100 5.59 4.69 -27.28
N THR A 101 6.04 5.84 -26.77
CA THR A 101 7.43 6.29 -26.89
C THR A 101 8.26 6.03 -25.64
N ALA A 102 7.64 5.59 -24.53
CA ALA A 102 8.38 5.19 -23.34
C ALA A 102 9.13 3.88 -23.59
N SER A 103 10.38 3.83 -23.13
CA SER A 103 11.25 2.65 -23.20
C SER A 103 10.74 1.50 -22.33
N ALA A 104 11.22 0.29 -22.60
CA ALA A 104 10.87 -0.88 -21.78
C ALA A 104 11.40 -0.74 -20.34
N GLU A 105 12.51 -0.05 -20.17
CA GLU A 105 13.14 0.35 -18.92
C GLU A 105 12.22 1.25 -18.09
N GLU A 106 11.72 2.34 -18.67
CA GLU A 106 10.80 3.28 -18.01
C GLU A 106 9.48 2.60 -17.64
N LYS A 107 8.92 1.79 -18.55
CA LYS A 107 7.71 1.02 -18.29
C LYS A 107 7.90 0.00 -17.17
N ALA A 108 9.08 -0.59 -17.03
CA ALA A 108 9.35 -1.52 -15.93
C ALA A 108 9.34 -0.83 -14.56
N VAL A 109 9.91 0.38 -14.46
CA VAL A 109 9.86 1.19 -13.23
C VAL A 109 8.42 1.65 -12.95
N ALA A 110 7.68 2.06 -13.99
CA ALA A 110 6.30 2.48 -13.85
C ALA A 110 5.39 1.35 -13.34
N ILE A 111 5.57 0.12 -13.80
CA ILE A 111 4.84 -1.05 -13.31
C ILE A 111 5.07 -1.26 -11.81
N ALA A 112 6.34 -1.28 -11.36
CA ALA A 112 6.67 -1.49 -9.95
C ALA A 112 6.06 -0.39 -9.05
N TRP A 113 6.11 0.87 -9.50
CA TRP A 113 5.43 1.96 -8.79
C TRP A 113 3.91 1.83 -8.80
N LEU A 114 3.28 1.49 -9.92
CA LEU A 114 1.82 1.32 -9.99
C LEU A 114 1.34 0.19 -9.08
N GLU A 115 2.03 -0.94 -9.04
CA GLU A 115 1.75 -2.04 -8.12
C GLU A 115 1.77 -1.56 -6.66
N HIS A 116 2.83 -0.84 -6.28
CA HIS A 116 3.00 -0.34 -4.91
C HIS A 116 1.96 0.72 -4.53
N LEU A 117 1.76 1.74 -5.38
CA LEU A 117 0.82 2.84 -5.12
C LEU A 117 -0.62 2.35 -4.98
N VAL A 118 -1.02 1.37 -5.78
CA VAL A 118 -2.34 0.75 -5.64
C VAL A 118 -2.43 -0.03 -4.33
N GLY A 119 -1.37 -0.71 -3.88
CA GLY A 119 -1.32 -1.29 -2.54
C GLY A 119 -1.49 -0.24 -1.44
N ASP A 120 -0.63 0.77 -1.43
CA ASP A 120 -0.58 1.84 -0.42
C ASP A 120 -1.92 2.55 -0.26
N THR A 121 -2.57 2.96 -1.36
CA THR A 121 -3.86 3.68 -1.23
C THR A 121 -4.97 2.82 -0.61
N HIS A 122 -4.85 1.49 -0.61
CA HIS A 122 -5.81 0.59 0.03
C HIS A 122 -5.48 0.32 1.50
N MET A 123 -4.30 0.71 1.99
CA MET A 123 -3.99 0.78 3.40
C MET A 123 -4.64 2.05 3.98
N PRO A 124 -5.64 1.96 4.88
CA PRO A 124 -6.43 3.12 5.29
C PRO A 124 -5.62 4.33 5.79
N LEU A 125 -4.53 4.09 6.52
CA LEU A 125 -3.70 5.14 7.12
C LEU A 125 -2.72 5.82 6.16
N HIS A 126 -2.54 5.32 4.94
CA HIS A 126 -1.84 6.05 3.86
C HIS A 126 -2.70 7.16 3.23
N ASN A 127 -3.95 7.31 3.68
CA ASN A 127 -4.93 8.22 3.09
C ASN A 127 -5.36 9.36 4.03
N VAL A 128 -4.81 9.45 5.24
CA VAL A 128 -5.29 10.37 6.27
C VAL A 128 -4.14 10.88 7.13
N ALA A 129 -4.20 12.16 7.48
CA ALA A 129 -3.40 12.74 8.54
C ALA A 129 -4.33 13.34 9.59
N ARG A 130 -4.34 12.77 10.80
CA ARG A 130 -5.26 13.20 11.84
C ARG A 130 -4.56 14.13 12.84
N ILE A 131 -5.14 15.30 13.05
CA ILE A 131 -4.72 16.34 13.96
C ILE A 131 -5.56 16.24 15.23
N THR A 132 -4.90 16.22 16.37
CA THR A 132 -5.52 16.15 17.70
C THR A 132 -4.83 17.17 18.62
N PRO A 133 -5.37 17.48 19.81
CA PRO A 133 -4.64 18.24 20.81
C PRO A 133 -3.28 17.63 21.18
N GLU A 134 -3.17 16.30 21.18
CA GLU A 134 -1.93 15.56 21.45
C GLU A 134 -0.96 15.58 20.25
N GLU A 135 -1.48 15.65 19.02
CA GLU A 135 -0.75 15.71 17.76
C GLU A 135 -1.12 16.95 16.93
N PRO A 136 -0.72 18.16 17.35
CA PRO A 136 -1.07 19.40 16.63
C PRO A 136 -0.41 19.49 15.24
N LYS A 137 0.64 18.68 15.00
CA LYS A 137 1.32 18.55 13.71
C LYS A 137 0.78 17.37 12.86
N ASN A 138 -0.37 16.81 13.23
CA ASN A 138 -0.92 15.54 12.76
C ASN A 138 -0.16 14.28 13.24
N ASP A 139 -0.84 13.14 13.16
CA ASP A 139 -0.33 11.84 13.59
C ASP A 139 0.41 11.04 12.51
N GLN A 140 0.65 11.65 11.34
CA GLN A 140 1.39 11.09 10.21
C GLN A 140 0.84 9.71 9.79
N GLY A 141 -0.47 9.63 9.55
CA GLY A 141 -1.14 8.36 9.26
C GLY A 141 -1.01 7.36 10.40
N GLY A 142 -1.12 7.81 11.65
CA GLY A 142 -0.96 6.93 12.82
C GLY A 142 0.48 6.55 13.19
N ASN A 143 1.53 7.04 12.51
CA ASN A 143 2.92 6.83 12.93
C ASN A 143 3.24 7.44 14.31
N ALA A 144 2.60 8.57 14.64
CA ALA A 144 2.67 9.18 15.96
C ALA A 144 1.71 8.55 16.99
N PHE A 145 0.82 7.63 16.55
CA PHE A 145 -0.05 6.88 17.44
C PHE A 145 0.70 5.70 18.05
N LYS A 146 1.19 5.86 19.28
CA LYS A 146 1.90 4.78 19.98
C LYS A 146 0.93 3.80 20.63
N LEU A 147 1.10 2.52 20.31
CA LEU A 147 0.39 1.41 20.93
C LEU A 147 1.09 0.99 22.23
N GLY A 148 0.55 -0.02 22.91
CA GLY A 148 1.19 -0.64 24.08
C GLY A 148 2.44 -1.44 23.71
N PRO A 149 3.43 -1.58 24.62
CA PRO A 149 4.60 -2.40 24.37
C PRO A 149 4.23 -3.88 24.25
N LYS A 150 4.86 -4.59 23.31
CA LYS A 150 4.73 -6.04 23.15
C LYS A 150 5.31 -6.74 24.40
N PRO A 151 4.56 -7.64 25.09
CA PRO A 151 5.01 -8.24 26.35
C PRO A 151 6.30 -9.05 26.27
N ASP A 152 6.60 -9.62 25.10
CA ASP A 152 7.72 -10.52 24.85
C ASP A 152 9.04 -9.78 24.54
N THR A 153 8.95 -8.62 23.91
CA THR A 153 10.11 -7.87 23.38
C THR A 153 10.28 -6.50 24.02
N GLY A 154 9.24 -5.96 24.68
CA GLY A 154 9.20 -4.58 25.15
C GLY A 154 9.13 -3.53 24.02
N TYR A 155 9.13 -3.97 22.75
CA TYR A 155 9.03 -3.09 21.60
C TYR A 155 7.65 -2.41 21.57
N GLN A 156 7.64 -1.09 21.37
CA GLN A 156 6.42 -0.31 21.27
C GLN A 156 6.08 -0.02 19.80
N PRO A 157 5.14 -0.77 19.18
CA PRO A 157 4.70 -0.48 17.82
C PRO A 157 3.90 0.82 17.77
N ASN A 158 3.74 1.35 16.57
CA ASN A 158 2.78 2.40 16.27
C ASN A 158 1.59 1.84 15.48
N LEU A 159 0.51 2.60 15.40
CA LEU A 159 -0.73 2.17 14.73
C LEU A 159 -0.52 1.92 13.23
N HIS A 160 0.27 2.75 12.55
CA HIS A 160 0.57 2.59 11.13
C HIS A 160 1.22 1.24 10.84
N ALA A 161 2.31 0.93 11.54
CA ALA A 161 3.03 -0.33 11.40
C ALA A 161 2.14 -1.55 11.73
N PHE A 162 1.25 -1.45 12.73
CA PHE A 162 0.29 -2.53 13.00
C PHE A 162 -0.64 -2.80 11.80
N TRP A 163 -1.11 -1.75 11.13
CA TRP A 163 -1.99 -1.87 9.97
C TRP A 163 -1.27 -2.37 8.72
N ASP A 164 -0.02 -1.93 8.48
CA ASP A 164 0.83 -2.48 7.42
C ASP A 164 1.09 -3.99 7.63
N ASP A 165 1.32 -4.38 8.88
CA ASP A 165 1.62 -5.75 9.28
C ASP A 165 0.37 -6.64 9.41
N ILE A 166 -0.86 -6.17 9.13
CA ILE A 166 -2.07 -7.00 9.28
C ILE A 166 -1.98 -8.34 8.53
N PRO A 167 -1.52 -8.41 7.27
CA PRO A 167 -1.34 -9.70 6.60
C PRO A 167 -0.43 -10.65 7.37
N ASP A 168 0.56 -10.12 8.09
CA ASP A 168 1.46 -10.89 8.93
C ASP A 168 0.82 -11.38 10.24
N VAL A 169 0.03 -10.52 10.87
CA VAL A 169 -0.72 -10.83 12.09
C VAL A 169 -1.84 -11.84 11.80
N ALA A 170 -2.57 -11.65 10.71
CA ALA A 170 -3.78 -12.40 10.39
C ALA A 170 -3.52 -13.74 9.71
N PHE A 171 -2.48 -13.82 8.89
CA PHE A 171 -2.21 -14.98 8.03
C PHE A 171 -0.79 -15.50 8.22
N PRO A 172 -0.45 -16.04 9.41
CA PRO A 172 0.89 -16.55 9.66
C PRO A 172 1.27 -17.61 8.62
N ARG A 173 2.58 -17.74 8.41
CA ARG A 173 3.14 -18.71 7.47
C ARG A 173 2.93 -20.15 7.99
N ASN A 174 2.45 -21.04 7.13
CA ASN A 174 2.34 -22.46 7.47
C ASN A 174 3.74 -23.11 7.57
N PRO A 175 3.91 -24.20 8.35
CA PRO A 175 5.16 -24.96 8.37
C PRO A 175 5.58 -25.39 6.94
N GLY A 176 6.81 -25.04 6.54
CA GLY A 176 7.35 -25.35 5.21
C GLY A 176 6.83 -24.48 4.06
N GLU A 177 5.91 -23.54 4.31
CA GLU A 177 5.40 -22.63 3.29
C GLU A 177 6.46 -21.59 2.92
N THR A 178 6.69 -21.38 1.62
CA THR A 178 7.57 -20.32 1.12
C THR A 178 6.86 -18.96 1.22
N PRO A 179 7.60 -17.83 1.24
CA PRO A 179 6.97 -16.51 1.19
C PRO A 179 6.01 -16.34 0.00
N TYR A 180 6.37 -16.87 -1.17
CA TYR A 180 5.54 -16.79 -2.38
C TYR A 180 4.26 -17.62 -2.28
N ALA A 181 4.36 -18.84 -1.74
CA ALA A 181 3.19 -19.69 -1.51
C ALA A 181 2.21 -19.04 -0.52
N ARG A 182 2.74 -18.35 0.50
CA ARG A 182 1.94 -17.58 1.46
C ARG A 182 1.18 -16.43 0.79
N VAL A 183 1.85 -15.63 -0.04
CA VAL A 183 1.20 -14.54 -0.80
C VAL A 183 0.08 -15.09 -1.68
N GLY A 184 0.35 -16.16 -2.44
CA GLY A 184 -0.65 -16.83 -3.27
C GLY A 184 -1.86 -17.32 -2.47
N ARG A 185 -1.63 -17.93 -1.31
CA ARG A 185 -2.71 -18.37 -0.41
C ARG A 185 -3.56 -17.20 0.09
N ILE A 186 -2.93 -16.11 0.54
CA ILE A 186 -3.65 -14.92 1.02
C ILE A 186 -4.47 -14.29 -0.12
N ALA A 187 -3.91 -14.22 -1.33
CA ALA A 187 -4.62 -13.72 -2.51
C ALA A 187 -5.85 -14.57 -2.85
N GLU A 188 -5.75 -15.90 -2.80
CA GLU A 188 -6.90 -16.79 -3.01
C GLU A 188 -7.95 -16.68 -1.90
N MET A 189 -7.53 -16.49 -0.64
CA MET A 189 -8.46 -16.22 0.46
C MET A 189 -9.22 -14.91 0.25
N ALA A 190 -8.52 -13.83 -0.13
CA ALA A 190 -9.13 -12.53 -0.41
C ALA A 190 -10.10 -12.61 -1.59
N LYS A 191 -9.74 -13.29 -2.69
CA LYS A 191 -10.62 -13.52 -3.84
C LYS A 191 -11.84 -14.37 -3.51
N ALA A 192 -11.68 -15.40 -2.68
CA ALA A 192 -12.79 -16.26 -2.29
C ALA A 192 -13.79 -15.54 -1.38
N ALA A 193 -13.29 -14.73 -0.43
CA ALA A 193 -14.13 -13.91 0.44
C ALA A 193 -14.83 -12.78 -0.34
N MET A 194 -14.09 -12.16 -1.28
CA MET A 194 -14.54 -11.00 -2.03
C MET A 194 -14.34 -11.19 -3.55
N PRO A 195 -15.17 -12.02 -4.20
CA PRO A 195 -15.07 -12.22 -5.65
C PRO A 195 -15.48 -10.95 -6.40
N LYS A 196 -14.85 -10.69 -7.56
CA LYS A 196 -15.01 -9.43 -8.33
C LYS A 196 -16.47 -9.05 -8.57
N ASN A 197 -17.33 -10.05 -8.85
CA ASN A 197 -18.75 -9.84 -9.10
C ASN A 197 -19.53 -9.23 -7.91
N LEU A 198 -19.05 -9.36 -6.67
CA LEU A 198 -19.62 -8.63 -5.53
C LEU A 198 -19.41 -7.13 -5.69
N PHE A 199 -18.21 -6.73 -6.10
CA PHE A 199 -17.87 -5.33 -6.30
C PHE A 199 -18.50 -4.74 -7.56
N ASP A 200 -18.54 -5.50 -8.66
CA ASP A 200 -19.14 -5.04 -9.92
C ASP A 200 -20.63 -4.74 -9.76
N ARG A 201 -21.38 -5.63 -9.10
CA ARG A 201 -22.82 -5.43 -8.83
C ARG A 201 -23.09 -4.18 -7.99
N ALA A 202 -22.16 -3.83 -7.12
CA ALA A 202 -22.27 -2.66 -6.24
C ALA A 202 -21.57 -1.41 -6.83
N GLY A 203 -20.97 -1.50 -8.01
CA GLY A 203 -20.18 -0.42 -8.61
C GLY A 203 -18.98 0.02 -7.76
N MET A 204 -18.45 -0.85 -6.89
CA MET A 204 -17.49 -0.47 -5.86
C MET A 204 -16.04 -0.39 -6.35
N LEU A 205 -15.72 -0.96 -7.52
CA LEU A 205 -14.33 -0.93 -8.01
C LEU A 205 -13.90 0.46 -8.45
N GLN A 206 -14.79 1.27 -9.04
CA GLN A 206 -14.47 2.63 -9.51
C GLN A 206 -13.13 2.65 -10.29
N GLU A 207 -12.98 1.74 -11.25
CA GLU A 207 -11.72 1.45 -11.94
C GLU A 207 -11.09 2.74 -12.52
N GLY A 208 -9.76 2.88 -12.36
CA GLY A 208 -9.00 4.07 -12.73
C GLY A 208 -9.20 5.33 -11.85
N ARG A 209 -10.13 5.35 -10.89
CA ARG A 209 -10.42 6.53 -10.06
C ARG A 209 -9.63 6.56 -8.75
N PHE A 210 -8.32 6.74 -8.86
CA PHE A 210 -7.39 6.67 -7.72
C PHE A 210 -7.75 7.64 -6.56
N ALA A 211 -8.18 8.87 -6.86
CA ALA A 211 -8.64 9.81 -5.83
C ALA A 211 -9.89 9.32 -5.08
N THR A 212 -10.78 8.57 -5.74
CA THR A 212 -11.94 7.94 -5.09
C THR A 212 -11.49 6.81 -4.16
N TRP A 213 -10.49 6.01 -4.55
CA TRP A 213 -9.94 4.95 -3.70
C TRP A 213 -9.26 5.53 -2.46
N ASN A 214 -8.52 6.63 -2.61
CA ASN A 214 -7.94 7.36 -1.50
C ASN A 214 -8.99 7.87 -0.51
N ARG A 215 -10.07 8.50 -1.00
CA ARG A 215 -11.18 8.94 -0.15
C ARG A 215 -11.84 7.77 0.59
N GLU A 216 -12.03 6.64 -0.07
CA GLU A 216 -12.54 5.41 0.56
C GLU A 216 -11.62 4.95 1.71
N GLY A 217 -10.30 4.95 1.51
CA GLY A 217 -9.32 4.61 2.55
C GLY A 217 -9.39 5.55 3.76
N ALA A 218 -9.54 6.86 3.52
CA ALA A 218 -9.71 7.84 4.59
C ALA A 218 -11.01 7.60 5.38
N GLU A 219 -12.12 7.30 4.72
CA GLU A 219 -13.40 6.96 5.36
C GLU A 219 -13.27 5.69 6.23
N ILE A 220 -12.55 4.67 5.76
CA ILE A 220 -12.24 3.46 6.54
C ILE A 220 -11.41 3.82 7.77
N ALA A 221 -10.41 4.70 7.63
CA ALA A 221 -9.59 5.12 8.76
C ALA A 221 -10.43 5.78 9.87
N LEU A 222 -11.36 6.66 9.50
CA LEU A 222 -12.21 7.37 10.44
C LEU A 222 -13.29 6.47 11.07
N SER A 223 -13.83 5.51 10.32
CA SER A 223 -14.94 4.67 10.78
C SER A 223 -14.52 3.38 11.47
N ARG A 224 -13.35 2.82 11.12
CA ARG A 224 -12.91 1.49 11.59
C ARG A 224 -11.55 1.52 12.30
N VAL A 225 -10.60 2.33 11.83
CA VAL A 225 -9.24 2.33 12.38
C VAL A 225 -9.19 3.08 13.71
N TYR A 226 -9.49 4.37 13.73
CA TYR A 226 -9.31 5.21 14.92
C TYR A 226 -10.31 4.93 16.07
N PRO A 227 -11.61 4.66 15.83
CA PRO A 227 -12.56 4.45 16.92
C PRO A 227 -12.30 3.21 17.77
N GLY A 228 -11.65 2.18 17.20
CA GLY A 228 -11.46 0.90 17.86
C GLY A 228 -10.17 0.74 18.66
N VAL A 229 -9.29 1.75 18.68
CA VAL A 229 -7.93 1.63 19.25
C VAL A 229 -7.63 2.70 20.29
N LYS A 230 -6.83 2.35 21.28
CA LYS A 230 -6.42 3.23 22.39
C LYS A 230 -4.91 3.38 22.46
N ARG A 231 -4.45 4.59 22.78
CA ARG A 231 -3.02 4.89 22.96
C ARG A 231 -2.47 4.14 24.16
N GLY A 232 -1.24 3.65 24.01
CA GLY A 232 -0.55 2.91 25.08
C GLY A 232 -1.11 1.52 25.37
N GLU A 233 -2.15 1.09 24.64
CA GLU A 233 -2.71 -0.27 24.72
C GLU A 233 -2.38 -1.03 23.43
N LEU A 234 -2.15 -2.33 23.54
CA LEU A 234 -2.10 -3.18 22.34
C LEU A 234 -3.52 -3.40 21.81
N PRO A 235 -3.69 -3.51 20.49
CA PRO A 235 -4.97 -3.91 19.92
C PRO A 235 -5.46 -5.24 20.51
N ASN A 236 -6.72 -5.28 20.92
CA ASN A 236 -7.33 -6.52 21.44
C ASN A 236 -7.73 -7.46 20.28
N SER A 237 -8.28 -8.63 20.63
CA SER A 237 -8.72 -9.62 19.64
C SER A 237 -9.78 -9.09 18.69
N ASP A 238 -10.73 -8.30 19.20
CA ASP A 238 -11.87 -7.80 18.43
C ASP A 238 -11.40 -6.78 17.39
N TYR A 239 -10.51 -5.86 17.80
CA TYR A 239 -9.89 -4.91 16.87
C TYR A 239 -9.06 -5.64 15.81
N THR A 240 -8.27 -6.63 16.23
CA THR A 240 -7.43 -7.41 15.30
C THR A 240 -8.28 -8.17 14.29
N TYR A 241 -9.43 -8.71 14.72
CA TYR A 241 -10.39 -9.38 13.85
C TYR A 241 -11.00 -8.42 12.84
N GLU A 242 -11.49 -7.26 13.27
CA GLU A 242 -12.07 -6.24 12.38
C GLU A 242 -11.03 -5.68 11.39
N ALA A 243 -9.79 -5.46 11.84
CA ALA A 243 -8.68 -5.07 10.98
C ALA A 243 -8.39 -6.16 9.94
N THR A 244 -8.40 -7.44 10.32
CA THR A 244 -8.23 -8.58 9.41
C THR A 244 -9.32 -8.60 8.33
N GLN A 245 -10.59 -8.47 8.71
CA GLN A 245 -11.70 -8.46 7.74
C GLN A 245 -11.61 -7.26 6.80
N THR A 246 -11.27 -6.10 7.34
CA THR A 246 -11.07 -4.87 6.56
C THR A 246 -9.94 -5.03 5.54
N SER A 247 -8.80 -5.58 5.97
CA SER A 247 -7.65 -5.80 5.09
C SER A 247 -7.91 -6.85 4.01
N LEU A 248 -8.70 -7.90 4.26
CA LEU A 248 -9.09 -8.85 3.20
C LEU A 248 -9.88 -8.17 2.07
N VAL A 249 -10.81 -7.27 2.43
CA VAL A 249 -11.56 -6.49 1.44
C VAL A 249 -10.63 -5.55 0.67
N ALA A 250 -9.73 -4.87 1.39
CA ALA A 250 -8.76 -3.95 0.81
C ALA A 250 -7.80 -4.65 -0.17
N LEU A 251 -7.23 -5.80 0.21
CA LEU A 251 -6.37 -6.63 -0.63
C LEU A 251 -7.07 -7.08 -1.92
N ALA A 252 -8.32 -7.53 -1.82
CA ALA A 252 -9.10 -7.92 -2.98
C ALA A 252 -9.35 -6.73 -3.92
N LYS A 253 -9.79 -5.57 -3.37
CA LYS A 253 -10.00 -4.34 -4.15
C LYS A 253 -8.73 -3.87 -4.83
N ALA A 254 -7.60 -3.85 -4.11
CA ALA A 254 -6.30 -3.46 -4.64
C ALA A 254 -5.92 -4.33 -5.84
N GLY A 255 -6.03 -5.66 -5.71
CA GLY A 255 -5.73 -6.58 -6.80
C GLY A 255 -6.60 -6.37 -8.04
N TYR A 256 -7.92 -6.24 -7.88
CA TYR A 256 -8.82 -6.01 -9.03
C TYR A 256 -8.61 -4.64 -9.68
N ARG A 257 -8.41 -3.59 -8.87
CA ARG A 257 -8.16 -2.23 -9.36
C ARG A 257 -6.83 -2.14 -10.08
N LEU A 258 -5.78 -2.78 -9.55
CA LEU A 258 -4.47 -2.87 -10.21
C LEU A 258 -4.56 -3.59 -11.56
N ALA A 259 -5.25 -4.74 -11.61
CA ALA A 259 -5.46 -5.46 -12.86
C ALA A 259 -6.11 -4.57 -13.93
N ALA A 260 -7.21 -3.89 -13.59
CA ALA A 260 -7.88 -2.96 -14.50
C ALA A 260 -6.98 -1.80 -14.94
N THR A 261 -6.17 -1.25 -14.03
CA THR A 261 -5.21 -0.18 -14.33
C THR A 261 -4.15 -0.63 -15.34
N LEU A 262 -3.57 -1.81 -15.16
CA LEU A 262 -2.54 -2.34 -16.04
C LEU A 262 -3.13 -2.73 -17.40
N GLU A 263 -4.30 -3.36 -17.42
CA GLU A 263 -5.00 -3.72 -18.66
C GLU A 263 -5.33 -2.49 -19.50
N ALA A 264 -5.87 -1.43 -18.88
CA ALA A 264 -6.18 -0.18 -19.57
C ALA A 264 -4.93 0.49 -20.14
N ALA A 265 -3.86 0.61 -19.33
CA ALA A 265 -2.63 1.24 -19.78
C ALA A 265 -1.94 0.47 -20.91
N LEU A 266 -2.00 -0.86 -20.91
CA LEU A 266 -1.38 -1.70 -21.94
C LEU A 266 -2.24 -1.83 -23.20
N ALA A 267 -3.56 -1.66 -23.11
CA ALA A 267 -4.44 -1.64 -24.28
C ALA A 267 -4.13 -0.46 -25.21
N ASP A 268 -3.80 0.71 -24.65
CA ASP A 268 -3.47 1.94 -25.37
C ASP A 268 -2.11 1.89 -26.10
N THR A 269 -1.33 0.82 -25.90
CA THR A 269 -0.01 0.63 -26.52
C THR A 269 -0.02 -0.24 -27.79
N LYS A 270 -1.19 -0.76 -28.17
CA LYS A 270 -1.40 -1.54 -29.41
C LYS A 270 -1.83 -0.64 -30.57
#